data_AF-A0A9X2S891-F1
#
_entry.id   AF-A0A9X2S891-F1
#
_cell.length_a   1.000
_cell.length_b   1.000
_cell.length_c   1.000
_cell.angle_alpha   90.00
_cell.angle_beta   90.00
_cell.angle_gamma   90.00
#
_symmetry.space_group_name_H-M   'P 1'
#
loop_
_entity.id
_entity.type
_entity.pdbx_description
1 polymer ?
#
loop_
_entity_poly.entity_id
_entity_poly.type
_entity_poly.pdbx_seq_one_letter_code
_entity_poly.pdbx_strand_id
1 'polypeptide(L)' 'MKIKKMIAPLIITCMLIIYFSLFILGIINIPEPLWIKIVGVIIPLALIGVSIFVLIERIKEIRSGEEDDLSKY' A
#
# COMPACT_ATOMS: atom_id res chain seq x y z
N MET A 1 4.19 -23.26 6.16
CA MET A 1 3.59 -22.74 4.91
C MET A 1 3.06 -21.30 4.99
N LYS A 2 2.67 -20.76 6.16
CA LYS A 2 2.08 -19.42 6.29
C LYS A 2 3.04 -18.24 6.01
N ILE A 3 4.30 -18.33 6.44
CA ILE A 3 5.30 -17.24 6.25
C ILE A 3 5.57 -16.98 4.77
N LYS A 4 5.68 -18.02 3.93
CA LYS A 4 5.90 -17.87 2.49
C LYS A 4 4.75 -17.11 1.81
N LYS A 5 3.50 -17.31 2.25
CA LYS A 5 2.31 -16.62 1.72
C LYS A 5 2.26 -15.14 2.12
N MET A 6 2.89 -14.74 3.23
CA MET A 6 2.96 -13.34 3.67
C MET A 6 4.03 -12.51 2.94
N ILE A 7 5.03 -13.16 2.33
CA ILE A 7 6.14 -12.47 1.65
C ILE A 7 5.63 -11.68 0.44
N ALA A 8 4.76 -12.27 -0.37
CA ALA A 8 4.23 -11.62 -1.57
C ALA A 8 3.49 -10.31 -1.27
N PRO A 9 2.44 -10.27 -0.42
CA PRO A 9 1.74 -9.03 -0.11
C PRO A 9 2.65 -8.00 0.59
N LEU A 10 3.60 -8.44 1.44
CA LEU A 10 4.54 -7.54 2.09
C LEU A 10 5.46 -6.84 1.08
N ILE A 11 6.06 -7.59 0.15
CA ILE A 11 6.96 -7.05 -0.88
C ILE A 11 6.22 -6.05 -1.75
N ILE A 12 5.01 -6.40 -2.22
CA ILE A 12 4.19 -5.53 -3.06
C ILE A 12 3.89 -4.23 -2.31
N THR A 13 3.45 -4.32 -1.05
CA THR A 13 3.12 -3.13 -0.25
C THR A 13 4.35 -2.25 -0.02
N CYS A 14 5.52 -2.83 0.29
CA CYS A 14 6.77 -2.08 0.42
C CYS A 14 7.15 -1.35 -0.89
N MET A 15 7.07 -2.04 -2.03
CA MET A 15 7.37 -1.45 -3.34
C MET A 15 6.41 -0.29 -3.65
N LEU A 16 5.14 -0.44 -3.29
CA LEU A 16 4.09 0.57 -3.47
C LEU A 16 4.32 1.81 -2.58
N ILE A 17 4.72 1.60 -1.32
CA ILE A 17 5.10 2.68 -0.39
C ILE A 17 6.32 3.44 -0.92
N ILE A 18 7.34 2.74 -1.41
CA ILE A 18 8.53 3.38 -2.00
C ILE A 18 8.13 4.21 -3.22
N TYR A 19 7.32 3.65 -4.12
CA TYR A 19 6.83 4.36 -5.30
C TYR A 19 6.08 5.65 -4.94
N PHE A 20 5.13 5.59 -4.00
CA PHE A 20 4.40 6.80 -3.58
C PHE A 20 5.27 7.79 -2.81
N SER A 21 6.26 7.31 -2.05
CA SER A 21 7.23 8.18 -1.39
C SER A 21 8.06 8.96 -2.41
N LEU A 22 8.53 8.29 -3.47
CA LEU A 22 9.23 8.96 -4.58
C LEU A 22 8.33 9.95 -5.31
N PHE A 23 7.05 9.62 -5.50
CA PHE A 23 6.07 10.50 -6.11
C PHE A 23 5.84 11.78 -5.27
N ILE A 24 5.70 11.63 -3.96
CA ILE A 24 5.59 12.76 -3.02
C ILE A 24 6.85 13.63 -3.08
N LEU A 25 8.04 13.04 -3.08
CA LEU A 25 9.29 13.76 -3.25
C LEU A 25 9.31 14.53 -4.58
N GLY A 26 8.83 13.92 -5.67
CA GLY A 26 8.66 14.58 -6.96
C GLY A 26 7.81 15.84 -6.85
N ILE A 27 6.60 15.75 -6.27
CA ILE A 27 5.67 16.88 -6.12
C ILE A 27 6.27 18.03 -5.30
N ILE A 28 6.98 17.71 -4.21
CA ILE A 28 7.55 18.72 -3.32
C ILE A 28 8.62 19.56 -4.06
N ASN A 29 9.36 18.94 -4.98
CA ASN A 29 10.45 19.57 -5.74
C ASN A 29 9.97 20.46 -6.90
N ILE A 30 8.70 20.37 -7.33
CA ILE A 30 8.19 21.21 -8.42
C ILE A 30 7.89 22.62 -7.87
N PRO A 31 8.25 23.72 -8.57
CA PRO A 31 7.95 25.09 -8.14
C PRO A 31 6.48 25.48 -8.41
N GLU A 32 5.52 24.68 -7.92
CA GLU A 32 4.09 24.98 -7.95
C GLU A 32 3.62 25.68 -6.65
N PRO A 33 2.49 26.39 -6.69
CA PRO A 33 1.93 27.04 -5.51
C PRO A 33 1.45 26.00 -4.47
N LEU A 34 1.52 26.38 -3.18
CA LEU A 34 1.41 25.47 -2.03
C LEU A 34 0.13 24.60 -2.00
N TRP A 35 -1.03 25.18 -2.34
CA TRP A 35 -2.32 24.49 -2.44
C TRP A 35 -2.29 23.30 -3.41
N ILE A 36 -1.68 23.43 -4.58
CA ILE A 36 -1.55 22.34 -5.56
C ILE A 36 -0.66 21.22 -4.99
N LYS A 37 0.44 21.58 -4.29
CA LYS A 37 1.30 20.60 -3.62
C LYS A 37 0.56 19.82 -2.54
N ILE A 38 -0.24 20.50 -1.71
CA ILE A 38 -0.99 19.86 -0.62
C ILE A 38 -1.98 18.84 -1.20
N VAL A 39 -2.74 19.23 -2.23
CA VAL A 39 -3.67 18.31 -2.92
C VAL A 39 -2.91 17.17 -3.61
N GLY A 40 -1.77 17.47 -4.23
CA GLY A 40 -0.93 16.47 -4.88
C GLY A 40 -0.34 15.45 -3.91
N VAL A 41 -0.03 15.86 -2.67
CA VAL A 41 0.55 14.99 -1.63
C VAL A 41 -0.52 14.21 -0.85
N ILE A 42 -1.71 14.78 -0.61
CA ILE A 42 -2.74 14.12 0.20
C ILE A 42 -3.24 12.83 -0.46
N ILE A 43 -3.31 12.81 -1.80
CA ILE A 43 -3.76 11.65 -2.58
C ILE A 43 -2.81 10.44 -2.40
N PRO A 44 -1.51 10.52 -2.72
CA PRO A 44 -0.58 9.40 -2.53
C PRO A 44 -0.45 9.03 -1.05
N LEU A 45 -0.57 9.98 -0.12
CA LEU A 45 -0.56 9.69 1.31
C LEU A 45 -1.77 8.84 1.74
N ALA A 46 -2.96 9.16 1.23
CA ALA A 46 -4.15 8.35 1.46
C ALA A 46 -4.00 6.94 0.86
N LEU A 47 -3.44 6.83 -0.34
CA LEU A 47 -3.19 5.54 -1.01
C LEU A 47 -2.17 4.68 -0.24
N ILE A 48 -1.14 5.27 0.38
CA ILE A 48 -0.25 4.57 1.30
C ILE A 48 -1.04 4.00 2.48
N GLY A 49 -1.91 4.82 3.09
CA GLY A 49 -2.76 4.38 4.20
C GLY A 49 -3.66 3.20 3.84
N VAL A 50 -4.34 3.28 2.69
CA VAL A 50 -5.18 2.19 2.16
C VAL A 50 -4.35 0.93 1.88
N SER A 51 -3.16 1.07 1.29
CA SER A 51 -2.28 -0.07 1.01
C SER A 51 -1.86 -0.81 2.28
N ILE A 52 -1.56 -0.07 3.35
CA ILE A 52 -1.24 -0.65 4.66
C ILE A 52 -2.47 -1.35 5.27
N PHE A 53 -3.65 -0.73 5.17
CA PHE A 53 -4.89 -1.33 5.65
C PHE A 53 -5.18 -2.68 4.97
N VAL A 54 -5.09 -2.73 3.64
CA VAL A 54 -5.28 -3.96 2.85
C VAL A 54 -4.23 -5.03 3.22
N LEU A 55 -2.98 -4.63 3.44
CA LEU A 55 -1.94 -5.55 3.92
C LEU A 55 -2.32 -6.15 5.27
N ILE A 56 -2.83 -5.36 6.20
CA ILE A 56 -3.26 -5.84 7.52
C ILE A 56 -4.42 -6.82 7.38
N GLU A 57 -5.43 -6.52 6.56
CA GLU A 57 -6.54 -7.45 6.29
C GLU A 57 -6.04 -8.77 5.70
N ARG A 58 -5.17 -8.73 4.69
CA ARG A 58 -4.59 -9.95 4.12
C ARG A 58 -3.78 -10.76 5.12
N ILE A 59 -3.01 -10.10 6.00
CA ILE A 59 -2.28 -10.79 7.06
C ILE A 59 -3.26 -11.45 8.05
N LYS A 60 -4.38 -10.80 8.36
CA LYS A 60 -5.43 -11.36 9.23
C LYS A 60 -6.09 -12.58 8.58
N GLU A 61 -6.50 -12.50 7.31
CA GLU A 61 -7.06 -13.64 6.56
C GLU A 61 -6.11 -14.84 6.52
N ILE A 62 -4.83 -14.60 6.17
CA ILE A 62 -3.77 -15.61 6.14
C ILE A 62 -3.58 -16.30 7.51
N ARG A 63 -3.66 -15.52 8.59
CA ARG A 63 -3.53 -16.05 9.95
C ARG A 63 -4.78 -16.79 10.40
N SER A 64 -5.97 -16.25 10.11
CA SER A 64 -7.29 -16.79 10.40
C SER A 64 -7.50 -18.16 9.75
N GLY A 65 -6.83 -18.42 8.62
CA GLY A 65 -7.01 -19.67 7.88
C GLY A 65 -8.27 -19.63 7.00
N GLU A 66 -8.93 -18.47 6.93
CA GLU A 66 -9.90 -18.08 5.89
C GLU A 66 -9.19 -17.77 4.56
N GLU A 67 -7.99 -18.36 4.36
CA GLU A 67 -7.22 -18.30 3.14
C GLU A 67 -8.02 -18.99 2.03
N ASP A 68 -8.92 -18.25 1.41
CA ASP A 68 -9.35 -18.54 0.04
C ASP A 68 -10.25 -19.79 -0.08
N ASP A 69 -11.48 -19.66 0.43
CA ASP A 69 -12.61 -20.55 0.09
C ASP A 69 -13.03 -20.40 -1.41
N LEU A 70 -12.21 -19.75 -2.26
CA LEU A 70 -12.27 -19.85 -3.73
C LEU A 70 -11.82 -21.22 -4.25
N SER A 71 -11.16 -22.05 -3.42
CA SER A 71 -10.87 -23.45 -3.76
C SER A 71 -12.10 -24.37 -3.82
N LYS A 72 -13.30 -23.85 -3.50
CA LYS A 72 -14.59 -24.55 -3.61
C LYS A 72 -15.39 -24.28 -4.88
N TYR A 73 -14.87 -23.50 -5.82
CA TYR A 73 -15.51 -23.29 -7.13
C TYR A 73 -14.66 -23.86 -8.26
#